data_AF-A0A1M6CG05-F1
#
_entry.id   AF-A0A1M6CG05-F1
#
_cell.length_a   1.000
_cell.length_b   1.000
_cell.length_c   1.000
_cell.angle_alpha   90.00
_cell.angle_beta   90.00
_cell.angle_gamma   90.00
#
_symmetry.space_group_name_H-M   'P 1'
#
loop_
_entity.id
_entity.type
_entity.pdbx_description
1 polymer ?
#
loop_
_entity_poly.entity_id
_entity_poly.type
_entity_poly.pdbx_seq_one_letter_code
_entity_poly.pdbx_strand_id
1 'polypeptide(L)'
;MPAAKRTKKNTEEKPNMEEFEGLSVEEAFKRVDDVISAMQEDDISLEDSFRRYKEGMDLLKVAGAMIDKVEKEALKISEDGELEIFEDEE
;
A
#
# COMPACT_ATOMS: atom_id res chain seq x y z
N MET A 1 -10.15 -33.90 -28.51
CA MET A 1 -10.34 -32.48 -28.86
C MET A 1 -10.50 -31.67 -27.57
N PRO A 2 -9.95 -30.45 -27.47
CA PRO A 2 -9.40 -29.91 -26.23
C PRO A 2 -10.39 -29.03 -25.45
N ALA A 3 -10.37 -29.13 -24.12
CA ALA A 3 -10.93 -28.10 -23.24
C ALA A 3 -9.76 -27.29 -22.64
N ALA A 4 -9.52 -26.13 -23.23
CA ALA A 4 -8.55 -25.15 -22.75
C ALA A 4 -9.01 -24.61 -21.39
N LYS A 5 -8.36 -25.00 -20.29
CA LYS A 5 -8.41 -24.25 -19.03
C LYS A 5 -7.43 -23.08 -19.14
N ARG A 6 -7.92 -21.96 -19.70
CA ARG A 6 -7.26 -20.66 -19.57
C ARG A 6 -7.39 -20.24 -18.11
N THR A 7 -6.35 -20.50 -17.31
CA THR A 7 -6.13 -19.82 -16.04
C THR A 7 -6.01 -18.33 -16.34
N LYS A 8 -7.05 -17.57 -15.97
CA LYS A 8 -7.02 -16.12 -16.09
C LYS A 8 -5.97 -15.60 -15.10
N LYS A 9 -4.89 -15.09 -15.67
CA LYS A 9 -3.82 -14.32 -15.04
C LYS A 9 -4.46 -13.31 -14.09
N ASN A 10 -4.07 -13.35 -12.82
CA ASN A 10 -4.43 -12.34 -11.82
C ASN A 10 -3.81 -11.03 -12.33
N THR A 11 -4.63 -10.14 -12.88
CA THR A 11 -4.17 -8.83 -13.31
C THR A 11 -4.06 -7.99 -12.04
N GLU A 12 -2.85 -7.87 -11.52
CA GLU A 12 -2.52 -6.84 -10.53
C GLU A 12 -2.67 -5.49 -11.24
N GLU A 13 -3.86 -4.89 -11.17
CA GLU A 13 -4.03 -3.47 -11.47
C GLU A 13 -3.16 -2.72 -10.48
N LYS A 14 -2.05 -2.17 -10.99
CA LYS A 14 -1.21 -1.25 -10.23
C LYS A 14 -2.11 -0.09 -9.79
N PRO A 15 -2.10 0.28 -8.49
CA PRO A 15 -2.87 1.42 -8.03
C PRO A 15 -2.40 2.66 -8.80
N ASN A 16 -3.34 3.52 -9.21
CA ASN A 16 -3.00 4.80 -9.81
C ASN A 16 -2.33 5.67 -8.74
N MET A 17 -1.01 5.76 -8.77
CA MET A 17 -0.24 6.53 -7.77
C MET A 17 -0.50 8.05 -7.87
N GLU A 18 -1.05 8.54 -8.99
CA GLU A 18 -1.39 9.96 -9.18
C GLU A 18 -2.42 10.48 -8.15
N GLU A 19 -3.31 9.62 -7.66
CA GLU A 19 -4.34 10.00 -6.68
C GLU A 19 -3.79 10.19 -5.26
N PHE A 20 -2.58 9.69 -5.00
CA PHE A 20 -1.91 9.73 -3.70
C PHE A 20 -0.53 10.42 -3.77
N GLU A 21 -0.26 11.17 -4.84
CA GLU A 21 0.96 11.95 -4.96
C GLU A 21 1.07 12.97 -3.82
N GLY A 22 2.22 12.95 -3.13
CA GLY A 22 2.51 13.87 -2.03
C GLY A 22 2.03 13.42 -0.64
N LEU A 23 1.43 12.23 -0.51
CA LEU A 23 1.12 11.66 0.80
C LEU A 23 2.40 11.23 1.53
N SER A 24 2.47 11.46 2.84
CA SER A 24 3.44 10.79 3.72
C SER A 24 2.99 9.38 4.10
N VAL A 25 3.91 8.56 4.63
CA VAL A 25 3.60 7.23 5.15
C VAL A 25 2.63 7.32 6.33
N GLU A 26 2.84 8.29 7.22
CA GLU A 26 2.00 8.53 8.39
C GLU A 26 0.57 8.94 7.98
N GLU A 27 0.43 9.78 6.96
CA GLU A 27 -0.88 10.17 6.42
C GLU A 27 -1.58 9.00 5.73
N ALA A 28 -0.83 8.13 5.04
CA ALA A 28 -1.37 6.91 4.46
C ALA A 28 -1.97 6.00 5.55
N PHE A 29 -1.23 5.74 6.62
CA PHE A 29 -1.71 4.95 7.76
C PHE A 29 -2.91 5.60 8.46
N LYS A 30 -2.88 6.92 8.65
CA LYS A 30 -4.03 7.64 9.23
C LYS A 30 -5.30 7.45 8.39
N ARG A 31 -5.20 7.54 7.07
CA ARG A 31 -6.35 7.30 6.18
C ARG A 31 -6.82 5.84 6.24
N VAL A 32 -5.90 4.88 6.40
CA VAL A 32 -6.28 3.47 6.61
C VAL A 32 -7.08 3.32 7.92
N ASP A 33 -6.68 3.98 9.00
CA ASP A 33 -7.45 3.98 10.25
C ASP A 33 -8.83 4.63 10.10
N ASP A 34 -8.91 5.72 9.34
CA ASP A 34 -10.20 6.38 9.01
C ASP A 34 -11.10 5.43 8.20
N VAL A 35 -10.53 4.71 7.23
CA VAL A 35 -11.23 3.69 6.43
C VAL A 35 -11.75 2.56 7.32
N ILE A 36 -10.91 2.05 8.24
CA ILE A 36 -11.31 0.99 9.19
C ILE A 36 -12.44 1.49 10.09
N SER A 37 -12.31 2.70 10.62
CA SER A 37 -13.33 3.31 11.49
C SER A 37 -14.66 3.45 10.76
N ALA A 38 -14.65 3.93 9.52
CA ALA A 38 -15.86 4.06 8.72
C ALA A 38 -16.46 2.69 8.33
N MET A 39 -15.64 1.64 8.20
CA MET A 39 -16.14 0.28 7.97
C MET A 39 -16.75 -0.38 9.22
N GLN A 40 -16.51 0.17 10.41
CA GLN A 40 -17.09 -0.30 11.67
C GLN A 40 -18.43 0.38 12.00
N GLU A 41 -18.87 1.35 11.21
CA GLU A 41 -20.18 1.98 11.37
C GLU A 41 -21.31 0.97 11.14
N ASP A 42 -22.30 0.96 12.03
CA ASP A 42 -23.41 -0.02 12.03
C ASP A 42 -24.30 0.09 10.78
N ASP A 43 -24.31 1.23 10.10
CA ASP A 43 -25.16 1.56 8.95
C ASP A 43 -24.43 1.56 7.60
N ILE A 44 -23.18 1.09 7.55
CA ILE A 44 -22.44 1.00 6.29
C ILE A 44 -23.11 0.01 5.33
N SER A 45 -23.34 0.47 4.09
CA SER A 45 -23.84 -0.43 3.04
C SER A 45 -22.72 -1.32 2.48
N LEU A 46 -23.08 -2.50 1.97
CA LEU A 46 -22.12 -3.44 1.39
C LEU A 46 -21.30 -2.83 0.24
N GLU A 47 -21.92 -2.03 -0.63
CA GLU A 47 -21.24 -1.34 -1.72
C GLU A 47 -20.19 -0.35 -1.19
N ASP A 48 -20.57 0.38 -0.15
CA ASP A 48 -19.71 1.32 0.54
C ASP A 48 -18.56 0.63 1.28
N SER A 49 -18.80 -0.55 1.85
CA SER A 49 -17.76 -1.40 2.45
C SER A 49 -16.76 -1.87 1.41
N PHE A 50 -17.21 -2.28 0.21
CA PHE A 50 -16.31 -2.67 -0.87
C PHE A 50 -15.47 -1.50 -1.38
N ARG A 51 -16.07 -0.31 -1.51
CA ARG A 51 -15.34 0.90 -1.91
C ARG A 51 -14.25 1.25 -0.91
N ARG A 52 -14.61 1.31 0.38
CA ARG A 52 -13.67 1.60 1.48
C ARG A 52 -12.58 0.53 1.59
N TYR A 53 -12.92 -0.75 1.44
CA TYR A 53 -11.92 -1.82 1.41
C TYR A 53 -10.90 -1.63 0.28
N LYS A 54 -11.37 -1.31 -0.93
CA LYS A 54 -10.48 -1.04 -2.07
C LYS A 54 -9.56 0.14 -1.78
N GLU A 55 -10.12 1.23 -1.27
CA GLU A 55 -9.36 2.42 -0.87
C GLU A 55 -8.27 2.07 0.17
N GLY A 56 -8.62 1.33 1.22
CA GLY A 56 -7.65 0.85 2.22
C GLY A 56 -6.55 -0.01 1.61
N MET A 57 -6.89 -0.91 0.69
CA MET A 57 -5.89 -1.73 -0.01
C MET A 57 -4.95 -0.89 -0.88
N ASP A 58 -5.47 0.14 -1.55
CA ASP A 58 -4.64 1.01 -2.39
C ASP A 58 -3.74 1.91 -1.54
N LEU A 59 -4.24 2.44 -0.41
CA LEU A 59 -3.43 3.17 0.58
C LEU A 59 -2.28 2.31 1.13
N LEU A 60 -2.52 1.03 1.46
CA LEU A 60 -1.48 0.12 1.94
C LEU A 60 -0.40 -0.14 0.89
N LYS A 61 -0.78 -0.28 -0.39
CA LYS A 61 0.20 -0.42 -1.48
C LYS A 61 1.05 0.84 -1.64
N VAL A 62 0.43 2.01 -1.51
CA VAL A 62 1.11 3.29 -1.58
C VAL A 62 2.10 3.45 -0.42
N ALA A 63 1.68 3.15 0.81
CA ALA A 63 2.56 3.15 1.98
C ALA A 63 3.75 2.20 1.80
N GLY A 64 3.50 0.97 1.33
CA GLY A 64 4.57 0.01 1.03
C GLY A 64 5.57 0.54 0.00
N ALA A 65 5.09 1.14 -1.09
CA ALA A 65 5.97 1.73 -2.11
C ALA A 65 6.81 2.92 -1.60
N MET A 66 6.28 3.71 -0.65
CA MET A 66 7.02 4.79 -0.01
C MET A 66 8.12 4.24 0.91
N ILE A 67 7.82 3.21 1.71
CA ILE A 67 8.79 2.55 2.58
C ILE A 67 9.93 1.95 1.75
N ASP A 68 9.60 1.23 0.67
CA ASP A 68 10.60 0.68 -0.28
C ASP A 68 11.50 1.76 -0.87
N LYS A 69 10.97 2.97 -1.08
CA LYS A 69 11.74 4.10 -1.60
C LYS A 69 12.71 4.62 -0.55
N VAL A 70 12.25 4.80 0.69
CA VAL A 70 13.09 5.22 1.82
C VAL A 70 14.20 4.21 2.08
N GLU A 71 13.90 2.92 2.06
CA GLU A 71 14.90 1.84 2.21
C GLU A 71 15.99 1.94 1.12
N LYS A 72 15.60 2.13 -0.14
CA LYS A 72 16.56 2.29 -1.26
C LYS A 72 17.38 3.56 -1.16
N GLU A 73 16.81 4.66 -0.67
CA GLU A 73 17.54 5.90 -0.45
C GLU A 73 18.54 5.77 0.70
N ALA A 74 18.16 5.10 1.80
CA ALA A 74 19.05 4.77 2.90
C ALA A 74 20.23 3.89 2.44
N LEU A 75 19.98 2.88 1.60
CA LEU A 75 21.04 2.05 1.02
C LEU A 75 22.02 2.85 0.13
N LYS A 76 21.52 3.79 -0.68
CA LYS A 76 22.41 4.64 -1.51
C LYS A 76 23.27 5.58 -0.66
N ILE A 77 22.73 6.14 0.42
CA ILE A 77 23.49 6.95 1.39
C ILE A 77 24.62 6.11 2.01
N SER A 78 24.39 4.83 2.26
CA SER A 78 25.43 3.92 2.76
C SER A 78 26.54 3.64 1.72
N GLU A 79 26.23 3.66 0.42
CA GLU A 79 27.18 3.38 -0.68
C GLU A 79 28.01 4.63 -1.07
N ASP A 80 27.43 5.82 -0.98
CA ASP A 80 28.09 7.11 -1.24
C ASP A 80 28.92 7.64 -0.03
N GLY A 81 28.97 6.88 1.06
CA GLY A 81 30.04 7.00 2.06
C GLY A 81 29.73 7.77 3.35
N GLU A 82 28.49 7.74 3.86
CA GLU A 82 28.17 7.57 5.30
C GLU A 82 26.66 7.76 5.61
N LEU A 83 26.01 6.68 6.09
CA LEU A 83 25.33 6.58 7.40
C LEU A 83 25.03 5.09 7.69
N GLU A 84 25.42 4.67 8.88
CA GLU A 84 25.35 3.29 9.40
C GLU A 84 23.94 2.81 9.74
N ILE A 85 23.84 1.48 9.80
CA ILE A 85 22.67 0.62 9.80
C ILE A 85 21.90 0.76 11.12
N PHE A 86 20.56 0.80 11.05
CA PHE A 86 19.73 0.54 12.22
C PHE A 86 19.84 -0.95 12.55
N GLU A 87 20.73 -1.30 13.49
CA GLU A 87 20.74 -2.61 14.11
C GLU A 87 19.54 -2.71 15.05
N ASP A 88 18.47 -3.40 14.61
CA ASP A 88 17.53 -4.01 15.55
C ASP A 88 18.29 -5.14 16.28
N GLU A 89 18.87 -4.81 17.44
CA GLU A 89 19.35 -5.82 18.40
C GLU A 89 18.14 -6.62 18.91
N GLU A 90 18.09 -7.92 18.58
CA GLU A 90 17.31 -8.92 19.34
C GLU A 90 17.96 -9.21 20.71
#